data_AF-A0A975NHS5-F1
#
_entry.id   AF-A0A975NHS5-F1
#
_cell.length_a   1.000
_cell.length_b   1.000
_cell.length_c   1.000
_cell.angle_alpha   90.00
_cell.angle_beta   90.00
_cell.angle_gamma   90.00
#
_symmetry.space_group_name_H-M   'P 1'
#
loop_
_entity.id
_entity.type
_entity.pdbx_description
1 polymer ?
#
loop_
_entity_poly.entity_id
_entity_poly.type
_entity_poly.pdbx_seq_one_letter_code
_entity_poly.pdbx_strand_id
1 'polypeptide(L)'
;MRFSPLTQIAPANVGDLVRAWDFRAGDLDSCAPAVMARMMVAVDLKAGKILWQSSVGTVEDRAPFGGAFSFGTPLVNGVAITAGGLVFTGAMDTYLRAFDAESGEELWQGRLPVPGVANPMTYLWKGEQYVAIGAGGHSESGTTIGDSLVAFWLARPGEAPSLWSRTIDRPGGRFLSKAIVLALVIMLAASVFWRWRRHSRQGRTGLSGTPR
;
A
#
# COMPACT_ATOMS: atom_id res chain seq x y z
N MET A 1 0.49 -14.20 -17.56
CA MET A 1 -0.74 -14.84 -18.08
C MET A 1 -1.39 -15.58 -16.92
N ARG A 2 -2.71 -15.47 -16.75
CA ARG A 2 -3.49 -16.30 -15.81
C ARG A 2 -3.96 -17.53 -16.57
N PHE A 3 -3.07 -18.50 -16.71
CA PHE A 3 -3.28 -19.69 -17.54
C PHE A 3 -3.37 -20.94 -16.67
N SER A 4 -4.41 -21.74 -16.87
CA SER A 4 -4.55 -23.06 -16.28
C SER A 4 -4.31 -24.12 -17.35
N PRO A 5 -3.48 -25.16 -17.11
CA PRO A 5 -3.27 -26.24 -18.06
C PRO A 5 -4.42 -27.26 -18.09
N LEU A 6 -5.45 -27.13 -17.23
CA LEU A 6 -6.56 -28.07 -17.14
C LEU A 6 -7.53 -27.92 -18.31
N THR A 7 -7.98 -29.04 -18.89
CA THR A 7 -8.82 -29.05 -20.10
C THR A 7 -10.16 -29.77 -19.94
N GLN A 8 -10.53 -30.20 -18.72
CA GLN A 8 -11.79 -30.90 -18.46
C GLN A 8 -13.02 -30.04 -18.81
N ILE A 9 -12.97 -28.75 -18.45
CA ILE A 9 -13.98 -27.75 -18.83
C ILE A 9 -13.52 -27.14 -20.17
N ALA A 10 -14.32 -27.31 -21.21
CA ALA A 10 -14.00 -26.99 -22.59
C ALA A 10 -15.20 -26.32 -23.29
N PRO A 11 -15.00 -25.66 -24.46
CA PRO A 11 -16.10 -25.01 -25.18
C PRO A 11 -17.29 -25.93 -25.48
N ALA A 12 -17.06 -27.24 -25.64
CA ALA A 12 -18.10 -28.22 -25.94
C ALA A 12 -19.01 -28.57 -24.74
N ASN A 13 -18.60 -28.33 -23.49
CA ASN A 13 -19.34 -28.73 -22.28
C ASN A 13 -19.51 -27.60 -21.25
N VAL A 14 -18.96 -26.41 -21.49
CA VAL A 14 -19.04 -25.28 -20.54
C VAL A 14 -20.49 -24.85 -20.24
N GLY A 15 -21.43 -25.13 -21.14
CA GLY A 15 -22.86 -24.87 -20.95
C GLY A 15 -23.53 -25.71 -19.88
N ASP A 16 -22.92 -26.83 -19.47
CA ASP A 16 -23.49 -27.79 -18.52
C ASP A 16 -22.99 -27.57 -17.08
N LEU A 17 -22.25 -26.48 -16.82
CA LEU A 17 -21.75 -26.17 -15.48
C LEU A 17 -22.90 -25.90 -14.51
N VAL A 18 -22.90 -26.63 -13.39
CA VAL A 18 -23.80 -26.40 -12.25
C VAL A 18 -23.03 -25.84 -11.06
N ARG A 19 -23.69 -25.05 -10.22
CA ARG A 19 -23.10 -24.52 -8.98
C ARG A 19 -22.77 -25.70 -8.06
N ALA A 20 -21.48 -25.90 -7.76
CA ALA A 20 -21.02 -26.97 -6.87
C ALA A 20 -21.21 -26.62 -5.38
N TRP A 21 -20.93 -25.37 -4.99
CA TRP A 21 -21.07 -24.86 -3.62
C TRP A 21 -21.11 -23.33 -3.63
N ASP A 22 -21.46 -22.73 -2.49
CA ASP A 22 -21.46 -21.29 -2.22
C ASP A 22 -20.99 -21.07 -0.77
N PHE A 23 -20.05 -20.14 -0.56
CA PHE A 23 -19.56 -19.78 0.77
C PHE A 23 -19.73 -18.29 0.98
N ARG A 24 -20.61 -17.94 1.94
CA ARG A 24 -20.90 -16.57 2.32
C ARG A 24 -19.90 -16.13 3.38
N ALA A 25 -18.81 -15.51 2.92
CA ALA A 25 -17.73 -15.04 3.79
C ALA A 25 -18.11 -13.82 4.67
N GLY A 26 -19.33 -13.31 4.53
CA GLY A 26 -19.83 -12.18 5.30
C GLY A 26 -20.98 -11.49 4.59
N ASP A 27 -22.12 -12.20 4.45
CA ASP A 27 -23.36 -11.53 4.09
C ASP A 27 -23.59 -10.41 5.10
N LEU A 28 -23.65 -9.17 4.61
CA LEU A 28 -23.96 -8.02 5.42
C LEU A 28 -25.45 -8.08 5.74
N ASP A 29 -25.84 -8.90 6.73
CA ASP A 29 -27.15 -8.81 7.35
C ASP A 29 -27.22 -7.46 8.08
N SER A 30 -27.62 -6.42 7.34
CA SER A 30 -27.79 -5.03 7.78
C SER A 30 -26.64 -4.48 8.63
N CYS A 31 -25.74 -3.71 7.99
CA CYS A 31 -24.70 -2.93 8.65
C CYS A 31 -23.69 -3.79 9.44
N ALA A 32 -22.90 -4.64 8.75
CA ALA A 32 -21.61 -4.94 9.33
C ALA A 32 -20.83 -3.62 9.43
N PRO A 33 -20.11 -3.36 10.54
CA PRO A 33 -19.32 -2.14 10.66
C PRO A 33 -18.43 -2.05 9.42
N ALA A 34 -18.32 -0.85 8.83
CA ALA A 34 -17.60 -0.58 7.57
C ALA A 34 -16.16 -1.13 7.49
N VAL A 35 -15.63 -1.62 8.62
CA VAL A 35 -14.39 -2.37 8.79
C VAL A 35 -14.43 -3.76 8.14
N MET A 36 -15.57 -4.48 8.12
CA MET A 36 -15.63 -5.83 7.56
C MET A 36 -15.58 -5.88 6.03
N ALA A 37 -15.99 -4.80 5.33
CA ALA A 37 -15.90 -4.68 3.88
C ALA A 37 -14.47 -4.47 3.34
N ARG A 38 -13.44 -4.69 4.17
CA ARG A 38 -12.04 -4.33 3.92
C ARG A 38 -11.05 -5.48 4.19
N MET A 39 -11.56 -6.70 4.31
CA MET A 39 -10.79 -7.88 4.72
C MET A 39 -10.57 -8.84 3.55
N MET A 40 -9.37 -9.42 3.50
CA MET A 40 -9.08 -10.64 2.75
C MET A 40 -9.35 -11.84 3.65
N VAL A 41 -10.03 -12.86 3.12
CA VAL A 41 -10.46 -14.05 3.88
C VAL A 41 -9.91 -15.30 3.21
N ALA A 42 -9.27 -16.17 3.99
CA ALA A 42 -8.94 -17.52 3.56
C ALA A 42 -9.96 -18.52 4.09
N VAL A 43 -10.37 -19.45 3.22
CA VAL A 43 -11.39 -20.46 3.53
C VAL A 43 -10.82 -21.84 3.17
N ASP A 44 -10.93 -22.77 4.11
CA ASP A 44 -10.72 -24.19 3.84
C ASP A 44 -11.94 -24.75 3.10
N LEU A 45 -11.76 -25.11 1.83
CA LEU A 45 -12.84 -25.63 0.98
C LEU A 45 -13.31 -27.03 1.39
N LYS A 46 -12.48 -27.82 2.07
CA LYS A 46 -12.84 -29.15 2.56
C LYS A 46 -13.63 -29.05 3.87
N ALA A 47 -13.17 -28.20 4.78
CA ALA A 47 -13.80 -28.02 6.08
C ALA A 47 -14.97 -27.01 6.08
N GLY A 48 -15.05 -26.14 5.07
CA GLY A 48 -16.02 -25.05 4.99
C GLY A 48 -15.82 -23.99 6.07
N LYS A 49 -14.58 -23.73 6.48
CA LYS A 49 -14.25 -22.84 7.61
C LYS A 49 -13.31 -21.72 7.20
N ILE A 50 -13.46 -20.57 7.84
CA ILE A 50 -12.50 -19.46 7.72
C ILE A 50 -11.22 -19.84 8.46
N LEU A 51 -10.09 -19.77 7.79
CA LEU A 51 -8.76 -19.98 8.37
C LEU A 51 -8.25 -18.69 9.02
N TRP A 52 -8.34 -17.57 8.30
CA TRP A 52 -7.92 -16.26 8.77
C TRP A 52 -8.63 -15.13 8.02
N GLN A 53 -8.56 -13.93 8.60
CA GLN A 53 -9.02 -12.68 8.01
C GLN A 53 -7.94 -11.60 8.23
N SER A 54 -7.59 -10.87 7.17
CA SER A 54 -6.57 -9.82 7.23
C SER A 54 -7.07 -8.52 6.61
N SER A 55 -6.85 -7.40 7.29
CA SER A 55 -7.17 -6.09 6.71
C SER A 55 -6.18 -5.73 5.61
N VAL A 56 -6.67 -5.20 4.49
CA VAL A 56 -5.80 -4.82 3.37
C VAL A 56 -5.85 -3.31 3.16
N GLY A 57 -4.70 -2.68 3.35
CA GLY A 57 -4.49 -1.27 3.08
C GLY A 57 -4.57 -0.35 4.30
N THR A 58 -4.14 0.88 4.08
CA THR A 58 -3.97 1.92 5.07
C THR A 58 -4.74 3.18 4.69
N VAL A 59 -4.94 4.06 5.67
CA VAL A 59 -5.54 5.38 5.40
C VAL A 59 -4.50 6.44 5.02
N GLU A 60 -3.23 6.09 4.75
CA GLU A 60 -2.14 7.03 4.52
C GLU A 60 -2.47 8.12 3.48
N ASP A 61 -3.04 7.73 2.34
CA ASP A 61 -3.30 8.66 1.23
C ASP A 61 -4.54 9.54 1.42
N ARG A 62 -5.36 9.24 2.45
CA ARG A 62 -6.61 9.96 2.74
C ARG A 62 -6.62 10.65 4.10
N ALA A 63 -5.81 10.17 5.04
CA ALA A 63 -5.75 10.70 6.39
C ALA A 63 -5.14 12.12 6.39
N PRO A 64 -5.64 13.03 7.24
CA PRO A 64 -4.98 14.30 7.49
C PRO A 64 -3.50 14.05 7.82
N PHE A 65 -2.62 14.82 7.16
CA PHE A 65 -1.16 14.76 7.31
C PHE A 65 -0.48 13.46 6.86
N GLY A 66 -1.21 12.38 6.55
CA GLY A 66 -0.62 11.13 6.04
C GLY A 66 -0.37 10.06 7.10
N GLY A 67 -1.18 9.99 8.16
CA GLY A 67 -1.11 8.90 9.13
C GLY A 67 -1.46 7.56 8.50
N ALA A 68 -0.62 6.53 8.69
CA ALA A 68 -0.74 5.24 8.01
C ALA A 68 -1.33 4.14 8.90
N PHE A 69 -2.59 4.30 9.31
CA PHE A 69 -3.29 3.29 10.10
C PHE A 69 -3.87 2.19 9.22
N SER A 70 -3.64 0.93 9.57
CA SER A 70 -4.08 -0.27 8.82
C SER A 70 -5.55 -0.64 9.10
N PHE A 71 -6.46 0.32 8.94
CA PHE A 71 -7.90 0.07 9.08
C PHE A 71 -8.52 -0.66 7.87
N GLY A 72 -7.72 -0.94 6.85
CA GLY A 72 -8.17 -1.49 5.60
C GLY A 72 -8.78 -0.42 4.67
N THR A 73 -8.76 -0.72 3.39
CA THR A 73 -9.42 0.04 2.34
C THR A 73 -10.30 -0.91 1.52
N PRO A 74 -11.30 -0.39 0.77
CA PRO A 74 -12.09 -1.26 -0.10
C PRO A 74 -11.19 -2.12 -0.99
N LEU A 75 -11.41 -3.42 -0.94
CA LEU A 75 -10.70 -4.39 -1.76
C LEU A 75 -11.60 -4.78 -2.93
N VAL A 76 -11.40 -4.13 -4.07
CA VAL A 76 -12.25 -4.27 -5.28
C VAL A 76 -11.61 -5.15 -6.34
N ASN A 77 -10.56 -5.88 -5.98
CA ASN A 77 -9.77 -6.74 -6.84
C ASN A 77 -9.58 -8.12 -6.22
N GLY A 78 -9.26 -9.08 -7.07
CA GLY A 78 -8.81 -10.40 -6.68
C GLY A 78 -7.31 -10.45 -6.35
N VAL A 79 -6.89 -11.62 -5.91
CA VAL A 79 -5.51 -11.93 -5.51
C VAL A 79 -4.75 -12.68 -6.62
N ALA A 80 -3.45 -12.82 -6.45
CA ALA A 80 -2.65 -13.86 -7.10
C ALA A 80 -1.97 -14.71 -6.04
N ILE A 81 -2.09 -16.03 -6.15
CA ILE A 81 -1.48 -16.97 -5.20
C ILE A 81 -0.35 -17.71 -5.91
N THR A 82 0.79 -17.85 -5.24
CA THR A 82 1.95 -18.59 -5.75
C THR A 82 2.10 -19.93 -5.05
N ALA A 83 2.74 -20.89 -5.72
CA ALA A 83 3.05 -22.20 -5.12
C ALA A 83 4.00 -22.10 -3.92
N GLY A 84 4.72 -20.98 -3.77
CA GLY A 84 5.57 -20.69 -2.62
C GLY A 84 4.84 -20.14 -1.40
N GLY A 85 3.50 -20.19 -1.37
CA GLY A 85 2.72 -19.79 -0.19
C GLY A 85 2.52 -18.28 -0.05
N LEU A 86 2.65 -17.51 -1.13
CA LEU A 86 2.40 -16.06 -1.11
C LEU A 86 1.09 -15.68 -1.78
N VAL A 87 0.34 -14.78 -1.13
CA VAL A 87 -0.85 -14.12 -1.66
C VAL A 87 -0.53 -12.66 -1.97
N PHE A 88 -0.62 -12.28 -3.24
CA PHE A 88 -0.41 -10.91 -3.69
C PHE A 88 -1.74 -10.19 -3.93
N THR A 89 -1.86 -8.97 -3.41
CA THR A 89 -3.01 -8.10 -3.66
C THR A 89 -2.63 -6.63 -3.53
N GLY A 90 -3.30 -5.78 -4.30
CA GLY A 90 -3.26 -4.34 -4.08
C GLY A 90 -4.51 -3.84 -3.36
N ALA A 91 -4.52 -2.54 -3.04
CA ALA A 91 -5.67 -1.88 -2.45
C ALA A 91 -5.76 -0.42 -2.94
N MET A 92 -6.76 0.32 -2.46
CA MET A 92 -6.92 1.74 -2.82
C MET A 92 -5.83 2.66 -2.26
N ASP A 93 -4.96 2.16 -1.39
CA ASP A 93 -3.92 2.94 -0.71
C ASP A 93 -2.57 2.93 -1.46
N THR A 94 -2.59 2.64 -2.76
CA THR A 94 -1.44 2.73 -3.67
C THR A 94 -0.25 1.85 -3.31
N TYR A 95 -0.52 0.65 -2.80
CA TYR A 95 0.49 -0.39 -2.59
C TYR A 95 0.09 -1.70 -3.25
N LEU A 96 1.10 -2.45 -3.71
CA LEU A 96 1.04 -3.90 -3.89
C LEU A 96 1.59 -4.56 -2.62
N ARG A 97 0.95 -5.63 -2.15
CA ARG A 97 1.34 -6.36 -0.95
C ARG A 97 1.51 -7.84 -1.22
N ALA A 98 2.33 -8.47 -0.39
CA ALA A 98 2.45 -9.91 -0.27
C ALA A 98 2.09 -10.34 1.14
N PHE A 99 1.22 -11.34 1.25
CA PHE A 99 0.82 -11.96 2.49
C PHE A 99 1.23 -13.43 2.51
N ASP A 100 1.51 -13.94 3.70
CA ASP A 100 1.64 -15.38 3.92
C ASP A 100 0.28 -16.07 3.74
N ALA A 101 0.23 -17.13 2.94
CA ALA A 101 -1.03 -17.81 2.61
C ALA A 101 -1.60 -18.61 3.79
N GLU A 102 -0.76 -19.06 4.73
CA GLU A 102 -1.19 -19.89 5.86
C GLU A 102 -1.73 -19.06 7.02
N SER A 103 -1.08 -17.93 7.32
CA SER A 103 -1.39 -17.07 8.48
C SER A 103 -2.14 -15.79 8.12
N GLY A 104 -2.01 -15.31 6.87
CA GLY A 104 -2.53 -14.01 6.47
C GLY A 104 -1.69 -12.81 6.91
N GLU A 105 -0.45 -13.03 7.38
CA GLU A 105 0.47 -11.94 7.78
C GLU A 105 0.99 -11.17 6.56
N GLU A 106 1.01 -9.82 6.61
CA GLU A 106 1.65 -9.00 5.57
C GLU A 106 3.17 -9.13 5.68
N LEU A 107 3.80 -9.77 4.70
CA LEU A 107 5.25 -9.99 4.66
C LEU A 107 6.00 -8.89 3.92
N TRP A 108 5.33 -8.24 2.97
CA TRP A 108 5.95 -7.22 2.12
C TRP A 108 4.93 -6.27 1.51
N GLN A 109 5.39 -5.04 1.26
CA GLN A 109 4.67 -4.05 0.48
C GLN A 109 5.61 -3.28 -0.46
N GLY A 110 5.08 -2.87 -1.61
CA GLY A 110 5.72 -2.00 -2.59
C GLY A 110 4.78 -0.88 -3.03
N ARG A 111 5.24 0.36 -2.90
CA ARG A 111 4.47 1.53 -3.31
C ARG A 111 4.28 1.56 -4.82
N LEU A 112 3.09 1.95 -5.24
CA LEU A 112 2.69 2.13 -6.62
C LEU A 112 2.54 3.64 -6.93
N PRO A 113 2.66 4.05 -8.20
CA PRO A 113 2.43 5.44 -8.59
C PRO A 113 0.99 5.91 -8.35
N VAL A 114 0.03 4.99 -8.47
CA VAL A 114 -1.42 5.18 -8.36
C VAL A 114 -2.05 3.93 -7.72
N PRO A 115 -3.34 3.92 -7.33
CA PRO A 115 -3.96 2.76 -6.68
C PRO A 115 -3.83 1.45 -7.47
N GLY A 116 -3.51 0.37 -6.75
CA GLY A 116 -3.35 -0.96 -7.32
C GLY A 116 -4.64 -1.76 -7.22
N VAL A 117 -5.66 -1.41 -7.99
CA VAL A 117 -6.99 -2.05 -7.93
C VAL A 117 -7.23 -3.05 -9.07
N ALA A 118 -6.19 -3.42 -9.84
CA ALA A 118 -6.26 -4.56 -10.74
C ALA A 118 -5.79 -5.84 -10.05
N ASN A 119 -6.13 -6.99 -10.62
CA ASN A 119 -5.69 -8.25 -10.07
C ASN A 119 -4.21 -8.49 -10.40
N PRO A 120 -3.33 -8.77 -9.41
CA PRO A 120 -1.92 -9.05 -9.69
C PRO A 120 -1.72 -10.33 -10.52
N MET A 121 -0.53 -10.50 -11.07
CA MET A 121 -0.10 -11.76 -11.67
C MET A 121 1.40 -11.97 -11.53
N THR A 122 1.83 -13.22 -11.55
CA THR A 122 3.25 -13.55 -11.68
C THR A 122 3.56 -14.08 -13.08
N TYR A 123 4.80 -13.92 -13.51
CA TYR A 123 5.31 -14.47 -14.77
C TYR A 123 6.81 -14.69 -14.70
N LEU A 124 7.32 -15.52 -15.60
CA LEU A 124 8.75 -15.74 -15.78
C LEU A 124 9.24 -14.92 -16.97
N TRP A 125 10.39 -14.27 -16.80
CA TRP A 125 11.11 -13.61 -17.88
C TRP A 125 12.60 -13.83 -17.69
N LYS A 126 13.26 -14.41 -18.71
CA LYS A 126 14.70 -14.74 -18.67
C LYS A 126 15.14 -15.50 -17.41
N GLY A 127 14.31 -16.41 -16.91
CA GLY A 127 14.59 -17.22 -15.72
C GLY A 127 14.29 -16.55 -14.38
N GLU A 128 13.87 -15.28 -14.37
CA GLU A 128 13.49 -14.57 -13.14
C GLU A 128 11.97 -14.48 -13.02
N GLN A 129 11.47 -14.64 -11.80
CA GLN A 129 10.05 -14.47 -11.49
C GLN A 129 9.75 -13.01 -11.18
N TYR A 130 8.70 -12.51 -11.80
CA TYR A 130 8.17 -11.18 -11.59
C TYR A 130 6.77 -11.28 -11.00
N VAL A 131 6.40 -10.29 -10.18
CA VAL A 131 5.01 -9.99 -9.83
C VAL A 131 4.65 -8.65 -10.45
N ALA A 132 3.53 -8.58 -11.17
CA ALA A 132 3.06 -7.36 -11.80
C ALA A 132 1.60 -7.07 -11.47
N ILE A 133 1.27 -5.78 -11.53
CA ILE A 133 -0.06 -5.25 -11.32
C ILE A 133 -0.28 -4.03 -12.23
N GLY A 134 -1.47 -3.95 -12.83
CA GLY A 134 -1.97 -2.70 -13.40
C GLY A 134 -2.43 -1.79 -12.25
N ALA A 135 -1.70 -0.71 -12.00
CA ALA A 135 -2.14 0.36 -11.12
C ALA A 135 -2.99 1.33 -11.95
N GLY A 136 -4.22 1.58 -11.52
CA GLY A 136 -5.18 2.42 -12.24
C GLY A 136 -6.01 3.19 -11.24
N GLY A 137 -5.84 4.51 -11.21
CA GLY A 137 -6.63 5.41 -10.37
C GLY A 137 -7.62 6.21 -11.21
N HIS A 138 -8.86 6.31 -10.74
CA HIS A 138 -9.94 7.05 -11.39
C HIS A 138 -10.43 8.23 -10.55
N SER A 139 -11.08 9.20 -11.19
CA SER A 139 -11.67 10.37 -10.52
C SER A 139 -12.78 9.99 -9.54
N GLU A 140 -13.57 8.98 -9.89
CA GLU A 140 -14.72 8.49 -9.11
C GLU A 140 -14.31 7.89 -7.74
N SER A 141 -13.09 7.35 -7.64
CA SER A 141 -12.56 6.77 -6.40
C SER A 141 -11.95 7.80 -5.43
N GLY A 142 -11.88 9.07 -5.83
CA GLY A 142 -11.24 10.14 -5.05
C GLY A 142 -9.75 9.88 -4.80
N THR A 143 -9.10 9.16 -5.70
CA THR A 143 -7.68 8.77 -5.63
C THR A 143 -6.86 9.49 -6.68
N THR A 144 -5.53 9.41 -6.59
CA THR A 144 -4.64 9.89 -7.67
C THR A 144 -5.02 9.26 -9.00
N ILE A 145 -5.26 10.10 -10.01
CA ILE A 145 -5.65 9.66 -11.36
C ILE A 145 -4.40 9.25 -12.13
N GLY A 146 -4.48 8.14 -12.87
CA GLY A 146 -3.45 7.70 -13.80
C GLY A 146 -3.44 6.20 -13.96
N ASP A 147 -2.73 5.74 -14.98
CA ASP A 147 -2.59 4.32 -15.31
C ASP A 147 -1.11 3.97 -15.43
N SER A 148 -0.72 2.86 -14.81
CA SER A 148 0.66 2.39 -14.79
C SER A 148 0.71 0.86 -14.69
N LEU A 149 1.56 0.23 -15.49
CA LEU A 149 1.90 -1.18 -15.29
C LEU A 149 3.19 -1.25 -14.47
N VAL A 150 3.11 -1.86 -13.28
CA VAL A 150 4.25 -1.96 -12.37
C VAL A 150 4.61 -3.43 -12.19
N ALA A 151 5.90 -3.74 -12.22
CA ALA A 151 6.43 -5.07 -11.96
C ALA A 151 7.55 -5.01 -10.91
N PHE A 152 7.58 -6.01 -10.03
CA PHE A 152 8.60 -6.21 -9.03
C PHE A 152 9.27 -7.56 -9.24
N TRP A 153 10.55 -7.65 -8.88
CA TRP A 153 11.34 -8.87 -8.90
C TRP A 153 12.25 -8.90 -7.66
N LEU A 154 12.89 -10.04 -7.39
CA LEU A 154 13.88 -10.15 -6.32
C LEU A 154 15.19 -9.48 -6.73
N ALA A 155 15.72 -8.58 -5.91
CA ALA A 155 16.99 -7.92 -6.15
C ALA A 155 18.10 -8.94 -6.48
N ARG A 156 18.87 -8.65 -7.54
CA ARG A 156 19.99 -9.51 -7.95
C ARG A 156 21.15 -9.39 -6.97
N PRO A 157 22.13 -10.32 -6.98
CA PRO A 157 23.33 -10.19 -6.17
C PRO A 157 24.02 -8.82 -6.38
N GLY A 158 24.20 -8.06 -5.30
CA GLY A 158 24.76 -6.70 -5.33
C GLY A 158 23.72 -5.58 -5.49
N GLU A 159 22.48 -5.90 -5.83
CA GLU A 159 21.36 -4.95 -5.78
C GLU A 159 20.71 -4.94 -4.40
N ALA A 160 20.27 -3.76 -3.97
CA ALA A 160 19.46 -3.59 -2.77
C ALA A 160 18.28 -2.67 -3.09
N PRO A 161 17.13 -2.84 -2.40
CA PRO A 161 16.07 -1.85 -2.45
C PRO A 161 16.63 -0.47 -2.12
N SER A 162 16.22 0.54 -2.89
CA SER A 162 16.67 1.92 -2.69
C SER A 162 16.35 2.41 -1.27
N LEU A 163 17.10 3.40 -0.79
CA LEU A 163 16.80 4.05 0.50
C LEU A 163 15.34 4.54 0.55
N TRP A 164 14.84 5.12 -0.55
CA TRP A 164 13.46 5.56 -0.70
C TRP A 164 12.46 4.41 -0.51
N SER A 165 12.72 3.25 -1.13
CA SER A 165 11.88 2.05 -0.95
C SER A 165 11.87 1.57 0.50
N ARG A 166 13.02 1.65 1.19
CA ARG A 166 13.17 1.17 2.57
C ARG A 166 12.55 2.10 3.60
N THR A 167 12.49 3.40 3.33
CA THR A 167 12.07 4.42 4.30
C THR A 167 10.77 5.11 3.89
N ILE A 168 10.73 5.74 2.71
CA ILE A 168 9.67 6.67 2.31
C ILE A 168 8.47 5.94 1.74
N ASP A 169 8.70 4.89 0.96
CA ASP A 169 7.66 4.07 0.36
C ASP A 169 7.16 2.96 1.30
N ARG A 170 7.41 3.09 2.60
CA ARG A 170 6.70 2.31 3.62
C ARG A 170 5.49 3.09 4.11
N PRO A 171 4.41 2.41 4.51
CA PRO A 171 3.29 3.07 5.16
C PRO A 171 3.75 4.01 6.28
N GLY A 172 3.48 5.31 6.14
CA GLY A 172 3.83 6.34 7.12
C GLY A 172 5.23 6.96 6.96
N GLY A 173 6.07 6.40 6.07
CA GLY A 173 7.40 6.92 5.76
C GLY A 173 7.37 8.34 5.19
N ARG A 174 6.33 8.65 4.39
CA ARG A 174 6.11 10.00 3.82
C ARG A 174 5.75 11.02 4.89
N PHE A 175 4.93 10.63 5.88
CA PHE A 175 4.61 11.48 7.01
C PHE A 175 5.86 11.81 7.82
N LEU A 176 6.64 10.79 8.19
CA LEU A 176 7.88 10.97 8.95
C LEU A 176 8.86 11.89 8.22
N SER A 177 8.99 11.70 6.90
CA SER A 177 9.88 12.53 6.07
C SER A 177 9.43 13.99 6.01
N LYS A 178 8.13 14.25 5.84
CA LYS A 178 7.57 15.61 5.89
C LYS A 178 7.77 16.25 7.26
N ALA A 179 7.58 15.48 8.34
CA ALA A 179 7.78 15.96 9.71
C ALA A 179 9.24 16.36 9.98
N ILE A 180 10.21 15.56 9.49
CA ILE A 180 11.63 15.88 9.59
C ILE A 180 11.95 17.17 8.84
N VAL A 181 11.48 17.31 7.59
CA VAL A 181 11.70 18.54 6.80
C VAL A 181 11.10 19.76 7.50
N LEU A 182 9.88 19.65 8.02
CA LEU A 182 9.23 20.73 8.76
C LEU A 182 10.03 21.13 10.02
N ALA A 183 10.52 20.15 10.78
CA ALA A 183 11.36 20.39 11.96
C ALA A 183 12.66 21.13 11.59
N LEU A 184 13.32 20.74 10.49
CA LEU A 184 14.51 21.41 9.99
C LEU A 184 14.24 22.87 9.58
N VAL A 185 13.10 23.12 8.92
CA VAL A 185 12.68 24.47 8.54
C VAL A 185 12.39 25.33 9.78
N ILE A 186 11.68 24.79 10.77
CA ILE A 186 11.40 25.49 12.04
C ILE A 186 12.71 25.80 12.77
N MET A 187 13.65 24.85 12.85
CA MET A 187 14.96 25.08 13.48
C MET A 187 15.76 26.15 12.73
N LEU A 188 15.76 26.14 11.39
CA LEU A 188 16.42 27.17 10.60
C LEU A 188 15.79 28.54 10.83
N ALA A 189 14.46 28.65 10.81
CA ALA A 189 13.75 29.89 11.07
C ALA A 189 14.02 30.42 12.49
N ALA A 190 14.00 29.54 13.50
CA ALA A 190 14.34 29.88 14.87
C ALA A 190 15.80 30.37 14.99
N SER A 191 16.74 29.75 14.26
CA SER A 191 18.14 30.16 14.27
C SER A 191 18.36 31.54 13.62
N VAL A 192 17.66 31.81 12.51
CA VAL A 192 17.68 33.12 11.83
C VAL A 192 17.04 34.18 12.72
N PHE A 193 15.89 33.88 13.35
CA PHE A 193 15.22 34.77 14.28
C PHE A 193 16.09 35.07 15.50
N TRP A 194 16.76 34.05 16.07
CA TRP A 194 17.67 34.22 17.19
C TRP A 194 18.88 35.10 16.81
N ARG A 195 19.47 34.88 15.63
CA ARG A 195 20.56 35.72 15.10
C ARG A 195 20.12 37.17 14.89
N TRP A 196 18.97 37.38 14.26
CA TRP A 196 18.39 38.71 14.05
C TRP A 196 18.17 39.42 15.40
N ARG A 197 17.53 38.75 16.37
CA ARG A 197 17.26 39.30 17.70
C ARG A 197 18.55 39.66 18.46
N ARG A 198 19.61 38.87 18.29
CA ARG A 198 20.92 39.13 18.89
C ARG A 198 21.59 40.38 18.29
N HIS A 199 21.55 40.55 16.97
CA HIS A 199 22.06 41.76 16.30
C HIS A 199 21.24 43.02 16.68
N SER A 200 19.92 42.92 16.71
CA SER A 200 19.04 44.04 17.10
C SER A 200 19.25 44.52 18.54
N ARG A 201 19.76 43.66 19.44
CA ARG A 201 20.11 44.03 20.82
C ARG A 201 21.46 44.77 20.91
N GLN A 202 22.43 44.44 20.06
CA GLN A 202 23.74 45.12 20.04
C GLN A 202 23.68 46.54 19.47
N GLY A 203 22.75 46.82 18.54
CA GLY A 203 22.54 48.18 18.01
C GLY A 203 21.88 49.16 18.98
N ARG A 204 21.29 48.67 20.09
CA ARG A 204 20.51 49.50 21.03
C ARG A 204 21.31 49.95 22.27
N THR A 205 22.50 49.40 22.48
CA THR A 205 23.41 49.75 23.59
C THR A 205 24.41 50.86 23.26
N GLY A 206 24.39 51.41 22.03
CA GLY A 206 25.35 52.43 21.56
C GLY A 206 24.88 53.90 21.61
N LEU A 207 23.69 54.20 22.13
CA LEU A 207 23.08 55.55 22.10
C LEU A 207 22.93 56.21 23.48
N SER A 208 23.79 55.87 24.46
CA SER A 208 23.90 56.60 25.73
C SER A 208 25.28 57.24 25.83
N GLY A 209 25.47 58.36 25.15
CA GLY A 209 26.66 59.19 25.26
C GLY A 209 26.32 60.64 24.98
N THR A 210 25.85 61.36 25.98
CA THR A 210 25.95 62.83 26.02
C THR A 210 27.41 63.20 26.29
N PRO A 211 27.94 64.26 25.68
CA PRO A 211 28.24 65.42 26.52
C PRO A 211 28.07 66.80 25.86
N ARG A 212 27.63 67.73 26.72
CA ARG A 212 27.77 69.19 26.76
C ARG A 212 27.29 70.05 25.58
#